data_AF-A0A5J4TFX3-F1
#
_entry.id   AF-A0A5J4TFX3-F1
#
_cell.length_a   1.000
_cell.length_b   1.000
_cell.length_c   1.000
_cell.angle_alpha   90.00
_cell.angle_beta   90.00
_cell.angle_gamma   90.00
#
_symmetry.space_group_name_H-M   'P 1'
#
loop_
_entity.id
_entity.type
_entity.pdbx_description
1 polymer ?
#
loop_
_entity_poly.entity_id
_entity_poly.type
_entity_poly.pdbx_seq_one_letter_code
_entity_poly.pdbx_strand_id
1 'polypeptide(L)'
;DGSTFNGHHRQNGDGASLQLSFRSTTYGEILNSIFDGTQARLQTVYQQTDPVCSWSSSTVFLKGGQLSIRNSTFKNLPDGALSIINGKIQIDTSTFFDYNWPRISSYPSQRRNIKCGDNSSISVGKQSFKENGGDVLDSFWIDASSTCLLSGGIEQLAKRELLFTPSLTSAYGSENNDWTQLKLIFEGKRLINCFEIIKGYQMRIRNPSGYKVNADNETGYLQTFALNPQDVWINDSTIIASIPLSTLEKDGQWETRLIFTSLGSNANEDEGTQWVNVYTSAFANAEEEQEYISFLALFVLFLVIFVILVIIIIVILILINLIGKRWQILQQRMIEESQIIETEVNEEEDDDEQDEEEEEEEEEEEETVEQSVASISVQNSIETKAYMSRGIGQQTEPLHSYALIQT
;
A
#
# COMPACT_ATOMS: atom_id res chain seq x y z
N ASP A 1 -16.41 -31.37 -34.48
CA ASP A 1 -16.46 -32.85 -34.35
C ASP A 1 -15.65 -33.26 -33.12
N GLY A 2 -16.12 -34.10 -32.20
CA GLY A 2 -17.43 -34.76 -32.08
C GLY A 2 -17.37 -35.83 -30.99
N SER A 3 -18.05 -35.60 -29.85
CA SER A 3 -17.83 -36.38 -28.62
C SER A 3 -18.42 -37.80 -28.70
N THR A 4 -17.57 -38.83 -28.69
CA THR A 4 -17.94 -40.25 -28.86
C THR A 4 -18.34 -40.93 -27.54
N PHE A 5 -19.59 -40.73 -27.12
CA PHE A 5 -20.17 -41.41 -25.94
C PHE A 5 -20.56 -42.87 -26.24
N ASN A 6 -19.57 -43.77 -26.24
CA ASN A 6 -19.81 -45.18 -26.57
C ASN A 6 -20.44 -45.94 -25.38
N GLY A 7 -21.75 -46.24 -25.49
CA GLY A 7 -22.51 -47.04 -24.51
C GLY A 7 -23.26 -46.27 -23.42
N HIS A 8 -23.34 -44.93 -23.49
CA HIS A 8 -23.84 -44.09 -22.37
C HIS A 8 -25.16 -43.38 -22.67
N HIS A 9 -25.96 -43.17 -21.61
CA HIS A 9 -27.26 -42.49 -21.69
C HIS A 9 -27.12 -41.01 -21.34
N ARG A 10 -27.24 -40.14 -22.35
CA ARG A 10 -27.34 -38.68 -22.16
C ARG A 10 -28.67 -38.36 -21.47
N GLN A 11 -28.63 -37.83 -20.25
CA GLN A 11 -29.85 -37.52 -19.48
C GLN A 11 -30.52 -36.24 -19.97
N ASN A 12 -29.75 -35.18 -20.21
CA ASN A 12 -30.19 -33.94 -20.84
C ASN A 12 -28.99 -33.20 -21.47
N GLY A 13 -29.27 -32.18 -22.27
CA GLY A 13 -28.28 -31.24 -22.79
C GLY A 13 -28.79 -30.51 -24.03
N ASP A 14 -28.86 -29.18 -23.94
CA ASP A 14 -29.29 -28.26 -24.99
C ASP A 14 -28.23 -28.02 -26.10
N GLY A 15 -26.99 -28.44 -25.86
CA GLY A 15 -25.84 -28.17 -26.73
C GLY A 15 -24.86 -27.15 -26.13
N ALA A 16 -25.30 -26.34 -25.16
CA ALA A 16 -24.44 -25.53 -24.30
C ALA A 16 -24.08 -26.27 -22.99
N SER A 17 -24.83 -27.32 -22.64
CA SER A 17 -24.69 -28.14 -21.43
C SER A 17 -24.63 -29.65 -21.72
N LEU A 18 -23.95 -30.39 -20.82
CA LEU A 18 -23.70 -31.82 -20.90
C LEU A 18 -23.77 -32.46 -19.51
N GLN A 19 -24.80 -33.28 -19.27
CA GLN A 19 -24.96 -34.04 -18.02
C GLN A 19 -24.62 -35.52 -18.23
N LEU A 20 -23.64 -36.02 -17.47
CA LEU A 20 -23.15 -37.40 -17.50
C LEU A 20 -23.39 -38.09 -16.16
N SER A 21 -24.06 -39.24 -16.18
CA SER A 21 -24.26 -40.09 -15.00
C SER A 21 -23.76 -41.50 -15.30
N PHE A 22 -22.63 -41.87 -14.71
CA PHE A 22 -21.85 -43.07 -14.99
C PHE A 22 -21.87 -44.06 -13.81
N ARG A 23 -21.64 -45.35 -14.08
CA ARG A 23 -21.33 -46.34 -13.03
C ARG A 23 -19.87 -46.18 -12.61
N SER A 24 -19.49 -46.63 -11.42
CA SER A 24 -18.11 -46.47 -10.89
C SER A 24 -17.01 -47.07 -11.78
N THR A 25 -17.33 -48.08 -12.59
CA THR A 25 -16.43 -48.73 -13.56
C THR A 25 -16.51 -48.15 -14.98
N THR A 26 -17.42 -47.20 -15.24
CA THR A 26 -17.63 -46.61 -16.56
C THR A 26 -16.58 -45.53 -16.84
N TYR A 27 -16.00 -45.58 -18.04
CA TYR A 27 -15.15 -44.53 -18.61
C TYR A 27 -15.89 -43.78 -19.74
N GLY A 28 -15.68 -42.48 -19.82
CA GLY A 28 -16.09 -41.62 -20.94
C GLY A 28 -14.98 -40.64 -21.32
N GLU A 29 -15.14 -39.92 -22.43
CA GLU A 29 -14.14 -38.97 -22.90
C GLU A 29 -14.76 -37.74 -23.61
N ILE A 30 -14.12 -36.58 -23.42
CA ILE A 30 -14.37 -35.33 -24.16
C ILE A 30 -13.08 -34.98 -24.91
N LEU A 31 -13.19 -34.87 -26.24
CA LEU A 31 -12.10 -34.49 -27.16
C LEU A 31 -12.53 -33.32 -28.02
N ASN A 32 -11.59 -32.45 -28.41
CA ASN A 32 -11.75 -31.46 -29.49
C ASN A 32 -13.02 -30.58 -29.34
N SER A 33 -13.41 -30.27 -28.10
CA SER A 33 -14.72 -29.69 -27.77
C SER A 33 -14.56 -28.25 -27.26
N ILE A 34 -15.42 -27.35 -27.73
CA ILE A 34 -15.46 -25.96 -27.27
C ILE A 34 -16.82 -25.71 -26.60
N PHE A 35 -16.78 -25.36 -25.32
CA PHE A 35 -17.91 -24.90 -24.53
C PHE A 35 -17.79 -23.38 -24.39
N ASP A 36 -18.69 -22.63 -25.03
CA ASP A 36 -18.62 -21.16 -25.10
C ASP A 36 -19.96 -20.51 -24.70
N GLY A 37 -19.98 -19.90 -23.52
CA GLY A 37 -21.19 -19.28 -22.96
C GLY A 37 -21.54 -17.91 -23.57
N THR A 38 -20.76 -17.38 -24.51
CA THR A 38 -21.15 -16.15 -25.26
C THR A 38 -22.44 -16.34 -26.07
N GLN A 39 -22.70 -17.56 -26.54
CA GLN A 39 -23.89 -17.90 -27.31
C GLN A 39 -25.12 -18.19 -26.42
N ALA A 40 -24.89 -18.46 -25.12
CA ALA A 40 -25.96 -18.59 -24.14
C ALA A 40 -26.56 -17.20 -23.87
N ARG A 41 -27.71 -16.95 -24.51
CA ARG A 41 -28.45 -15.67 -24.53
C ARG A 41 -28.35 -14.90 -23.21
N LEU A 42 -28.36 -13.57 -23.33
CA LEU A 42 -28.33 -12.57 -22.25
C LEU A 42 -29.52 -12.69 -21.27
N GLN A 43 -29.55 -13.77 -20.49
CA GLN A 43 -30.31 -13.85 -19.25
C GLN A 43 -29.72 -12.86 -18.25
N THR A 44 -30.63 -12.24 -17.51
CA THR A 44 -30.42 -11.18 -16.50
C THR A 44 -29.06 -11.23 -15.81
N VAL A 45 -28.35 -10.11 -15.84
CA VAL A 45 -27.32 -9.81 -14.85
C VAL A 45 -28.01 -9.80 -13.49
N TYR A 46 -27.70 -10.78 -12.65
CA TYR A 46 -28.21 -10.81 -11.28
C TYR A 46 -27.48 -9.71 -10.50
N GLN A 47 -28.23 -8.75 -9.95
CA GLN A 47 -27.70 -7.73 -9.04
C GLN A 47 -27.44 -8.34 -7.65
N GLN A 48 -26.54 -9.33 -7.61
CA GLN A 48 -26.09 -9.94 -6.39
C GLN A 48 -24.94 -9.10 -5.82
N THR A 49 -25.18 -8.50 -4.65
CA THR A 49 -24.21 -7.65 -3.93
C THR A 49 -23.10 -8.45 -3.26
N ASP A 50 -23.35 -9.73 -3.01
CA ASP A 50 -22.59 -10.57 -2.08
C ASP A 50 -21.75 -11.60 -2.84
N PRO A 51 -20.56 -12.00 -2.32
CA PRO A 51 -19.69 -12.95 -3.00
C PRO A 51 -20.29 -14.37 -3.03
N VAL A 52 -20.25 -15.03 -4.18
CA VAL A 52 -20.80 -16.40 -4.34
C VAL A 52 -19.66 -17.41 -4.44
N CYS A 53 -19.13 -17.77 -3.28
CA CYS A 53 -17.94 -18.63 -3.12
C CYS A 53 -18.13 -20.04 -3.70
N SER A 54 -19.32 -20.61 -3.50
CA SER A 54 -19.72 -21.91 -4.00
C SER A 54 -20.98 -21.79 -4.87
N TRP A 55 -21.02 -22.53 -5.97
CA TRP A 55 -22.15 -22.55 -6.91
C TRP A 55 -22.65 -23.98 -7.12
N SER A 56 -23.87 -24.16 -7.66
CA SER A 56 -24.53 -25.47 -7.79
C SER A 56 -24.64 -25.98 -9.24
N SER A 57 -24.35 -25.13 -10.22
CA SER A 57 -24.45 -25.39 -11.65
C SER A 57 -23.08 -25.75 -12.28
N SER A 58 -23.12 -26.28 -13.50
CA SER A 58 -21.97 -26.33 -14.42
C SER A 58 -22.41 -26.68 -15.84
N THR A 59 -21.62 -26.26 -16.83
CA THR A 59 -21.78 -26.65 -18.24
C THR A 59 -21.55 -28.14 -18.46
N VAL A 60 -20.48 -28.71 -17.88
CA VAL A 60 -20.27 -30.17 -17.83
C VAL A 60 -20.46 -30.66 -16.40
N PHE A 61 -21.38 -31.60 -16.20
CA PHE A 61 -21.63 -32.24 -14.91
C PHE A 61 -21.38 -33.74 -14.98
N LEU A 62 -20.48 -34.26 -14.14
CA LEU A 62 -20.20 -35.69 -14.00
C LEU A 62 -20.68 -36.23 -12.65
N LYS A 63 -21.47 -37.30 -12.67
CA LYS A 63 -21.81 -38.10 -11.51
C LYS A 63 -21.34 -39.54 -11.68
N GLY A 64 -20.40 -39.98 -10.84
CA GLY A 64 -19.84 -41.33 -10.92
C GLY A 64 -18.79 -41.53 -12.03
N GLY A 65 -18.17 -42.71 -12.04
CA GLY A 65 -17.29 -43.18 -13.12
C GLY A 65 -16.02 -42.36 -13.33
N GLN A 66 -15.50 -42.38 -14.55
CA GLN A 66 -14.25 -41.75 -14.97
C GLN A 66 -14.45 -40.96 -16.28
N LEU A 67 -13.84 -39.78 -16.38
CA LEU A 67 -13.91 -38.93 -17.57
C LEU A 67 -12.53 -38.34 -17.91
N SER A 68 -12.05 -38.60 -19.13
CA SER A 68 -10.89 -37.92 -19.72
C SER A 68 -11.34 -36.67 -20.48
N ILE A 69 -10.60 -35.58 -20.37
CA ILE A 69 -10.87 -34.32 -21.10
C ILE A 69 -9.57 -33.85 -21.75
N ARG A 70 -9.53 -33.79 -23.08
CA ARG A 70 -8.33 -33.42 -23.86
C ARG A 70 -8.67 -32.44 -24.98
N ASN A 71 -7.71 -31.58 -25.33
CA ASN A 71 -7.78 -30.59 -26.42
C ASN A 71 -9.14 -29.87 -26.51
N SER A 72 -9.58 -29.29 -25.40
CA SER A 72 -10.94 -28.73 -25.26
C SER A 72 -10.92 -27.40 -24.51
N THR A 73 -11.84 -26.50 -24.81
CA THR A 73 -11.87 -25.14 -24.23
C THR A 73 -13.19 -24.89 -23.51
N PHE A 74 -13.11 -24.40 -22.27
CA PHE A 74 -14.23 -24.00 -21.44
C PHE A 74 -14.15 -22.49 -21.22
N LYS A 75 -15.01 -21.72 -21.90
CA LYS A 75 -14.94 -20.26 -21.82
C LYS A 75 -16.26 -19.50 -21.73
N ASN A 76 -16.22 -18.38 -21.03
CA ASN A 76 -17.38 -17.49 -20.81
C ASN A 76 -18.56 -18.20 -20.13
N LEU A 77 -18.31 -19.17 -19.25
CA LEU A 77 -19.35 -20.01 -18.61
C LEU A 77 -19.70 -19.48 -17.20
N PRO A 78 -20.74 -18.62 -17.05
CA PRO A 78 -21.04 -17.96 -15.78
C PRO A 78 -21.72 -18.87 -14.75
N ASP A 79 -22.31 -19.96 -15.22
CA ASP A 79 -22.84 -21.05 -14.40
C ASP A 79 -21.76 -22.07 -14.03
N GLY A 80 -20.51 -21.80 -14.43
CA GLY A 80 -19.33 -22.62 -14.19
C GLY A 80 -19.07 -23.67 -15.26
N ALA A 81 -17.80 -24.03 -15.44
CA ALA A 81 -17.38 -24.89 -16.53
C ALA A 81 -17.59 -26.39 -16.22
N LEU A 82 -17.11 -26.86 -15.07
CA LEU A 82 -17.08 -28.29 -14.72
C LEU A 82 -17.54 -28.53 -13.27
N SER A 83 -18.37 -29.55 -13.04
CA SER A 83 -18.70 -30.05 -11.69
C SER A 83 -18.71 -31.58 -11.66
N ILE A 84 -18.22 -32.16 -10.56
CA ILE A 84 -18.01 -33.61 -10.41
C ILE A 84 -18.51 -34.06 -9.03
N ILE A 85 -19.19 -35.20 -8.94
CA ILE A 85 -19.59 -35.84 -7.66
C ILE A 85 -19.41 -37.37 -7.76
N ASN A 86 -18.75 -37.98 -6.77
CA ASN A 86 -18.37 -39.41 -6.71
C ASN A 86 -17.64 -39.93 -7.97
N GLY A 87 -16.92 -39.05 -8.70
CA GLY A 87 -16.35 -39.34 -10.03
C GLY A 87 -14.88 -38.93 -10.15
N LYS A 88 -14.18 -39.52 -11.12
CA LYS A 88 -12.76 -39.23 -11.40
C LYS A 88 -12.60 -38.49 -12.72
N ILE A 89 -11.86 -37.39 -12.74
CA ILE A 89 -11.53 -36.68 -13.97
C ILE A 89 -10.01 -36.54 -14.16
N GLN A 90 -9.57 -36.79 -15.38
CA GLN A 90 -8.23 -36.44 -15.85
C GLN A 90 -8.36 -35.40 -16.97
N ILE A 91 -7.79 -34.22 -16.73
CA ILE A 91 -7.77 -33.09 -17.67
C ILE A 91 -6.35 -32.96 -18.20
N ASP A 92 -6.19 -33.10 -19.52
CA ASP A 92 -4.89 -32.90 -20.15
C ASP A 92 -4.52 -31.41 -20.24
N THR A 93 -3.22 -31.19 -20.31
CA THR A 93 -2.51 -29.94 -20.53
C THR A 93 -2.97 -29.13 -21.76
N SER A 94 -3.59 -29.79 -22.75
CA SER A 94 -4.20 -29.16 -23.94
C SER A 94 -5.64 -28.65 -23.72
N THR A 95 -6.23 -28.89 -22.55
CA THR A 95 -7.55 -28.34 -22.18
C THR A 95 -7.40 -27.03 -21.41
N PHE A 96 -8.23 -26.03 -21.72
CA PHE A 96 -8.15 -24.69 -21.15
C PHE A 96 -9.47 -24.21 -20.51
N PHE A 97 -9.35 -23.53 -19.38
CA PHE A 97 -10.37 -22.75 -18.69
C PHE A 97 -10.01 -21.26 -18.78
N ASP A 98 -10.95 -20.44 -19.26
CA ASP A 98 -10.71 -19.06 -19.70
C ASP A 98 -12.02 -18.23 -19.53
N TYR A 99 -12.01 -17.04 -18.93
CA TYR A 99 -13.22 -16.20 -18.75
C TYR A 99 -14.47 -16.85 -18.11
N ASN A 100 -14.35 -17.90 -17.29
CA ASN A 100 -15.50 -18.52 -16.60
C ASN A 100 -15.94 -17.68 -15.38
N TRP A 101 -16.43 -16.47 -15.66
CA TRP A 101 -16.75 -15.43 -14.69
C TRP A 101 -18.23 -15.46 -14.31
N PRO A 102 -18.62 -15.36 -13.03
CA PRO A 102 -20.02 -15.13 -12.68
C PRO A 102 -20.50 -13.79 -13.27
N ARG A 103 -21.79 -13.66 -13.60
CA ARG A 103 -22.40 -12.39 -14.04
C ARG A 103 -22.64 -11.43 -12.86
N ILE A 104 -21.61 -11.23 -12.03
CA ILE A 104 -21.60 -10.40 -10.82
C ILE A 104 -20.53 -9.33 -10.99
N SER A 105 -20.93 -8.09 -11.29
CA SER A 105 -20.02 -6.98 -11.61
C SER A 105 -19.09 -6.58 -10.45
N SER A 106 -19.48 -6.90 -9.21
CA SER A 106 -18.74 -6.57 -7.99
C SER A 106 -17.68 -7.60 -7.60
N TYR A 107 -17.56 -8.74 -8.30
CA TYR A 107 -16.50 -9.72 -8.00
C TYR A 107 -15.82 -10.24 -9.29
N PRO A 108 -15.25 -9.35 -10.13
CA PRO A 108 -14.65 -9.69 -11.42
C PRO A 108 -13.40 -10.59 -11.35
N SER A 109 -12.86 -10.91 -10.18
CA SER A 109 -11.82 -11.94 -9.97
C SER A 109 -12.35 -13.30 -9.47
N GLN A 110 -13.64 -13.43 -9.11
CA GLN A 110 -14.26 -14.75 -8.92
C GLN A 110 -14.29 -15.50 -10.25
N ARG A 111 -13.95 -16.79 -10.23
CA ARG A 111 -14.10 -17.71 -11.36
C ARG A 111 -15.04 -18.84 -10.96
N ARG A 112 -15.46 -19.65 -11.92
CA ARG A 112 -16.25 -20.87 -11.70
C ARG A 112 -15.71 -22.02 -12.55
N ASN A 113 -14.39 -22.25 -12.48
CA ASN A 113 -13.73 -23.23 -13.35
C ASN A 113 -14.16 -24.66 -13.01
N ILE A 114 -13.97 -25.08 -11.76
CA ILE A 114 -14.19 -26.48 -11.35
C ILE A 114 -14.87 -26.54 -9.99
N LYS A 115 -15.88 -27.40 -9.85
CA LYS A 115 -16.43 -27.83 -8.56
C LYS A 115 -16.19 -29.32 -8.35
N CYS A 116 -15.54 -29.68 -7.25
CA CYS A 116 -15.22 -31.05 -6.88
C CYS A 116 -16.03 -31.47 -5.63
N GLY A 117 -17.25 -31.96 -5.83
CA GLY A 117 -18.08 -32.53 -4.77
C GLY A 117 -17.60 -33.91 -4.31
N ASP A 118 -18.29 -34.47 -3.32
CA ASP A 118 -17.73 -35.54 -2.47
C ASP A 118 -17.27 -36.81 -3.19
N ASN A 119 -16.26 -37.46 -2.59
CA ASN A 119 -15.61 -38.69 -3.04
C ASN A 119 -15.12 -38.65 -4.50
N SER A 120 -14.78 -37.45 -5.00
CA SER A 120 -14.29 -37.23 -6.36
C SER A 120 -12.77 -37.12 -6.41
N SER A 121 -12.18 -37.23 -7.60
CA SER A 121 -10.75 -36.94 -7.78
C SER A 121 -10.48 -36.24 -9.11
N ILE A 122 -9.60 -35.23 -9.11
CA ILE A 122 -9.25 -34.46 -10.29
C ILE A 122 -7.74 -34.46 -10.48
N SER A 123 -7.29 -34.77 -11.69
CA SER A 123 -5.90 -34.57 -12.13
C SER A 123 -5.90 -33.53 -13.25
N VAL A 124 -5.22 -32.40 -13.05
CA VAL A 124 -5.13 -31.30 -14.04
C VAL A 124 -3.81 -30.55 -13.91
N GLY A 125 -3.29 -30.03 -15.03
CA GLY A 125 -2.10 -29.17 -15.05
C GLY A 125 -2.43 -27.70 -14.78
N LYS A 126 -1.57 -26.97 -14.05
CA LYS A 126 -1.76 -25.52 -13.82
C LYS A 126 -1.90 -24.72 -15.12
N GLN A 127 -1.23 -25.16 -16.19
CA GLN A 127 -1.28 -24.59 -17.54
C GLN A 127 -2.65 -24.70 -18.25
N SER A 128 -3.59 -25.48 -17.70
CA SER A 128 -4.99 -25.51 -18.15
C SER A 128 -5.79 -24.28 -17.71
N PHE A 129 -5.23 -23.41 -16.87
CA PHE A 129 -5.88 -22.23 -16.32
C PHE A 129 -5.19 -20.97 -16.90
N LYS A 130 -5.91 -20.19 -17.72
CA LYS A 130 -5.38 -18.99 -18.41
C LYS A 130 -6.35 -17.79 -18.39
N GLU A 131 -5.82 -16.59 -18.64
CA GLU A 131 -6.58 -15.37 -18.96
C GLU A 131 -5.88 -14.59 -20.09
N ASN A 132 -6.65 -13.76 -20.82
CA ASN A 132 -6.17 -12.83 -21.86
C ASN A 132 -5.29 -13.44 -22.97
N GLY A 133 -5.24 -14.77 -23.11
CA GLY A 133 -4.28 -15.47 -23.98
C GLY A 133 -2.82 -15.39 -23.50
N GLY A 134 -2.59 -14.95 -22.25
CA GLY A 134 -1.28 -14.80 -21.62
C GLY A 134 -0.92 -15.95 -20.67
N ASP A 135 -0.25 -15.58 -19.57
CA ASP A 135 0.34 -16.51 -18.60
C ASP A 135 -0.66 -17.35 -17.79
N VAL A 136 -0.11 -18.32 -17.05
CA VAL A 136 -0.85 -19.22 -16.16
C VAL A 136 -1.54 -18.42 -15.05
N LEU A 137 -2.79 -18.77 -14.74
CA LEU A 137 -3.64 -17.96 -13.86
C LEU A 137 -3.10 -17.68 -12.46
N ASP A 138 -3.39 -16.45 -12.05
CA ASP A 138 -3.32 -15.90 -10.69
C ASP A 138 -4.50 -16.37 -9.80
N SER A 139 -5.40 -17.20 -10.34
CA SER A 139 -6.55 -17.81 -9.65
C SER A 139 -7.00 -19.10 -10.36
N PHE A 140 -6.93 -20.24 -9.68
CA PHE A 140 -7.36 -21.55 -10.22
C PHE A 140 -8.87 -21.77 -10.05
N TRP A 141 -9.43 -21.26 -8.95
CA TRP A 141 -10.83 -21.40 -8.51
C TRP A 141 -11.45 -22.79 -8.69
N ILE A 142 -11.17 -23.64 -7.71
CA ILE A 142 -11.67 -25.01 -7.60
C ILE A 142 -12.45 -25.09 -6.29
N ASP A 143 -13.78 -25.12 -6.38
CA ASP A 143 -14.68 -25.31 -5.23
C ASP A 143 -14.65 -26.79 -4.82
N ALA A 144 -13.70 -27.14 -3.94
CA ALA A 144 -13.41 -28.51 -3.55
C ALA A 144 -14.02 -28.85 -2.18
N SER A 145 -14.74 -29.98 -2.14
CA SER A 145 -15.14 -30.63 -0.89
C SER A 145 -13.92 -31.22 -0.19
N SER A 146 -13.98 -31.33 1.15
CA SER A 146 -12.93 -31.93 1.98
C SER A 146 -12.69 -33.43 1.72
N THR A 147 -13.51 -34.07 0.87
CA THR A 147 -13.33 -35.44 0.40
C THR A 147 -12.91 -35.54 -1.08
N CYS A 148 -12.64 -34.41 -1.74
CA CYS A 148 -12.07 -34.36 -3.09
C CYS A 148 -10.55 -34.58 -3.07
N LEU A 149 -10.06 -35.50 -3.91
CA LEU A 149 -8.63 -35.66 -4.15
C LEU A 149 -8.18 -34.83 -5.37
N LEU A 150 -7.53 -33.70 -5.12
CA LEU A 150 -6.85 -32.89 -6.16
C LEU A 150 -5.43 -33.41 -6.39
N SER A 151 -5.01 -33.49 -7.66
CA SER A 151 -3.75 -34.14 -8.07
C SER A 151 -3.15 -33.55 -9.35
N GLY A 152 -1.90 -33.93 -9.67
CA GLY A 152 -1.19 -33.43 -10.85
C GLY A 152 -0.60 -32.04 -10.64
N GLY A 153 -0.65 -31.18 -11.67
CA GLY A 153 -0.07 -29.83 -11.61
C GLY A 153 -0.76 -28.87 -10.63
N ILE A 154 -1.92 -29.25 -10.09
CA ILE A 154 -2.60 -28.56 -8.99
C ILE A 154 -2.39 -29.20 -7.62
N GLU A 155 -1.70 -30.34 -7.48
CA GLU A 155 -1.57 -31.02 -6.18
C GLU A 155 -0.83 -30.16 -5.15
N GLN A 156 0.24 -29.47 -5.58
CA GLN A 156 1.01 -28.55 -4.73
C GLN A 156 0.27 -27.23 -4.46
N LEU A 157 -0.76 -26.91 -5.25
CA LEU A 157 -1.62 -25.74 -5.08
C LEU A 157 -2.83 -26.07 -4.18
N ALA A 158 -3.32 -27.32 -4.23
CA ALA A 158 -4.30 -27.87 -3.31
C ALA A 158 -3.72 -27.98 -1.89
N LYS A 159 -2.42 -28.28 -1.75
CA LYS A 159 -1.68 -28.18 -0.48
C LYS A 159 -1.34 -26.74 -0.07
N ARG A 160 -2.04 -25.74 -0.62
CA ARG A 160 -2.06 -24.34 -0.16
C ARG A 160 -3.47 -23.70 -0.22
N GLU A 161 -4.47 -24.43 -0.74
CA GLU A 161 -5.79 -23.98 -1.20
C GLU A 161 -5.90 -22.53 -1.74
N LEU A 162 -4.84 -22.00 -2.39
CA LEU A 162 -4.88 -20.67 -3.01
C LEU A 162 -5.66 -20.73 -4.32
N LEU A 163 -6.99 -20.83 -4.19
CA LEU A 163 -7.96 -20.62 -5.26
C LEU A 163 -7.76 -19.24 -5.89
N PHE A 164 -7.25 -18.31 -5.10
CA PHE A 164 -6.60 -17.05 -5.45
C PHE A 164 -5.57 -16.72 -4.36
N THR A 165 -4.51 -15.97 -4.69
CA THR A 165 -3.65 -15.32 -3.69
C THR A 165 -4.11 -13.87 -3.54
N PRO A 166 -4.52 -13.38 -2.35
CA PRO A 166 -4.85 -11.97 -2.20
C PRO A 166 -3.59 -11.10 -2.36
N SER A 167 -3.70 -9.97 -3.04
CA SER A 167 -2.55 -9.08 -3.28
C SER A 167 -2.88 -7.64 -2.89
N LEU A 168 -2.38 -7.23 -1.72
CA LEU A 168 -2.49 -5.86 -1.22
C LEU A 168 -1.59 -4.90 -2.02
N THR A 169 -2.13 -3.74 -2.39
CA THR A 169 -1.46 -2.71 -3.21
C THR A 169 -1.24 -1.41 -2.41
N SER A 170 -2.20 -1.03 -1.58
CA SER A 170 -2.16 0.17 -0.74
C SER A 170 -2.98 -0.03 0.54
N ALA A 171 -2.70 0.75 1.58
CA ALA A 171 -3.53 0.85 2.77
C ALA A 171 -3.60 2.31 3.26
N TYR A 172 -4.77 2.70 3.75
CA TYR A 172 -5.05 4.04 4.26
C TYR A 172 -5.71 3.93 5.62
N GLY A 173 -5.37 4.83 6.54
CA GLY A 173 -6.06 5.00 7.81
C GLY A 173 -6.76 6.35 7.85
N SER A 174 -7.96 6.38 8.41
CA SER A 174 -8.73 7.59 8.67
C SER A 174 -9.34 7.49 10.07
N GLU A 175 -9.23 8.54 10.84
CA GLU A 175 -9.69 8.58 12.23
C GLU A 175 -11.21 8.79 12.27
N ASN A 176 -11.89 8.24 13.28
CA ASN A 176 -13.27 8.68 13.58
C ASN A 176 -13.25 10.06 14.26
N ASN A 177 -14.38 10.77 14.20
CA ASN A 177 -14.52 12.12 14.76
C ASN A 177 -14.09 12.25 16.23
N ASP A 178 -14.21 11.18 17.02
CA ASP A 178 -13.91 11.15 18.45
C ASP A 178 -12.47 10.70 18.77
N TRP A 179 -11.65 10.41 17.75
CA TRP A 179 -10.25 9.95 17.86
C TRP A 179 -10.07 8.67 18.72
N THR A 180 -11.10 7.81 18.74
CA THR A 180 -11.11 6.54 19.47
C THR A 180 -10.82 5.33 18.59
N GLN A 181 -10.98 5.44 17.27
CA GLN A 181 -10.86 4.36 16.30
C GLN A 181 -10.14 4.81 15.03
N LEU A 182 -9.27 3.94 14.50
CA LEU A 182 -8.68 4.07 13.17
C LEU A 182 -9.45 3.15 12.22
N LYS A 183 -10.11 3.75 11.23
CA LYS A 183 -10.72 3.05 10.11
C LYS A 183 -9.65 2.76 9.07
N LEU A 184 -9.31 1.49 8.89
CA LEU A 184 -8.35 1.03 7.89
C LEU A 184 -9.06 0.66 6.59
N ILE A 185 -8.55 1.16 5.47
CA ILE A 185 -9.02 0.85 4.12
C ILE A 185 -7.87 0.16 3.39
N PHE A 186 -8.02 -1.13 3.14
CA PHE A 186 -7.08 -1.95 2.38
C PHE A 186 -7.52 -2.00 0.92
N GLU A 187 -6.60 -1.72 -0.01
CA GLU A 187 -6.88 -1.80 -1.45
C GLU A 187 -5.92 -2.76 -2.15
N GLY A 188 -6.45 -3.56 -3.07
CA GLY A 188 -5.70 -4.59 -3.76
C GLY A 188 -6.50 -5.33 -4.82
N LYS A 189 -6.17 -6.61 -5.02
CA LYS A 189 -6.87 -7.51 -5.93
C LYS A 189 -7.13 -8.84 -5.24
N ARG A 190 -8.21 -9.52 -5.65
CA ARG A 190 -8.60 -10.84 -5.12
C ARG A 190 -8.87 -10.76 -3.60
N LEU A 191 -9.36 -9.61 -3.13
CA LEU A 191 -9.79 -9.40 -1.75
C LEU A 191 -11.24 -9.86 -1.65
N ILE A 192 -11.45 -11.17 -1.54
CA ILE A 192 -12.80 -11.77 -1.55
C ILE A 192 -13.09 -12.42 -0.20
N ASN A 193 -14.23 -12.08 0.39
CA ASN A 193 -14.75 -12.74 1.59
C ASN A 193 -15.30 -14.14 1.26
N CYS A 194 -14.40 -15.10 1.03
CA CYS A 194 -14.74 -16.49 0.75
C CYS A 194 -13.87 -17.45 1.55
N PHE A 195 -14.51 -18.52 2.04
CA PHE A 195 -13.87 -19.66 2.73
C PHE A 195 -12.93 -19.27 3.89
N GLU A 196 -13.17 -18.12 4.53
CA GLU A 196 -12.33 -17.56 5.62
C GLU A 196 -10.84 -17.44 5.22
N ILE A 197 -10.54 -17.32 3.92
CA ILE A 197 -9.17 -17.30 3.38
C ILE A 197 -8.36 -16.16 4.00
N ILE A 198 -8.89 -14.93 4.01
CA ILE A 198 -8.26 -13.78 4.69
C ILE A 198 -8.81 -13.74 6.12
N LYS A 199 -7.98 -14.15 7.09
CA LYS A 199 -8.32 -14.19 8.53
C LYS A 199 -8.28 -12.82 9.20
N GLY A 200 -7.44 -11.92 8.69
CA GLY A 200 -6.99 -10.77 9.46
C GLY A 200 -5.93 -9.93 8.75
N TYR A 201 -5.23 -9.13 9.53
CA TYR A 201 -4.12 -8.28 9.08
C TYR A 201 -3.10 -8.12 10.21
N GLN A 202 -1.85 -7.85 9.84
CA GLN A 202 -0.80 -7.46 10.77
C GLN A 202 -0.45 -5.99 10.56
N MET A 203 -0.06 -5.33 11.64
CA MET A 203 0.53 -4.00 11.61
C MET A 203 1.86 -4.01 12.34
N ARG A 204 2.81 -3.21 11.85
CA ARG A 204 4.10 -2.97 12.52
C ARG A 204 4.53 -1.52 12.32
N ILE A 205 5.30 -1.00 13.27
CA ILE A 205 6.05 0.24 13.03
C ILE A 205 7.14 -0.08 11.99
N ARG A 206 7.17 0.71 10.93
CA ARG A 206 8.19 0.70 9.89
C ARG A 206 9.49 1.20 10.50
N ASN A 207 10.56 0.40 10.50
CA ASN A 207 11.86 0.88 10.99
C ASN A 207 12.32 2.06 10.11
N PRO A 208 12.46 3.29 10.65
CA PRO A 208 12.86 4.46 9.86
C PRO A 208 14.33 4.38 9.43
N SER A 209 15.13 3.53 10.07
CA SER A 209 16.52 3.28 9.71
C SER A 209 16.63 2.04 8.82
N GLY A 210 17.43 2.13 7.75
CA GLY A 210 17.81 0.98 6.91
C GLY A 210 18.73 -0.04 7.61
N TYR A 211 18.78 -0.03 8.96
CA TYR A 211 19.46 -1.04 9.75
C TYR A 211 18.75 -2.38 9.55
N LYS A 212 19.53 -3.40 9.18
CA LYS A 212 19.07 -4.79 9.22
C LYS A 212 18.85 -5.17 10.68
N VAL A 213 17.60 -5.13 11.13
CA VAL A 213 17.18 -5.77 12.38
C VAL A 213 17.46 -7.26 12.21
N ASN A 214 18.16 -7.87 13.16
CA ASN A 214 18.26 -9.33 13.20
C ASN A 214 16.84 -9.88 13.42
N ALA A 215 16.42 -10.87 12.63
CA ALA A 215 15.02 -11.32 12.57
C ALA A 215 14.41 -11.64 13.95
N ASP A 216 15.24 -12.12 14.88
CA ASP A 216 14.88 -12.42 16.27
C ASP A 216 14.25 -11.22 17.03
N ASN A 217 14.57 -9.99 16.63
CA ASN A 217 14.06 -8.75 17.22
C ASN A 217 12.93 -8.06 16.40
N GLU A 218 12.50 -8.60 15.24
CA GLU A 218 11.36 -8.01 14.49
C GLU A 218 10.00 -8.14 15.22
N THR A 219 9.96 -8.93 16.30
CA THR A 219 8.75 -9.24 17.09
C THR A 219 8.22 -8.06 17.91
N GLY A 220 9.04 -7.04 18.21
CA GLY A 220 8.75 -6.02 19.23
C GLY A 220 7.44 -5.24 19.06
N TYR A 221 7.03 -4.97 17.82
CA TYR A 221 5.84 -4.15 17.51
C TYR A 221 4.91 -4.81 16.48
N LEU A 222 4.96 -6.15 16.35
CA LEU A 222 4.10 -6.89 15.42
C LEU A 222 2.72 -7.14 16.04
N GLN A 223 1.76 -6.27 15.74
CA GLN A 223 0.35 -6.46 16.14
C GLN A 223 -0.40 -7.29 15.10
N THR A 224 -1.32 -8.13 15.55
CA THR A 224 -2.15 -9.02 14.72
C THR A 224 -3.62 -8.84 15.09
N PHE A 225 -4.44 -8.54 14.08
CA PHE A 225 -5.87 -8.30 14.22
C PHE A 225 -6.65 -9.29 13.35
N ALA A 226 -7.73 -9.86 13.88
CA ALA A 226 -8.70 -10.59 13.07
C ALA A 226 -9.62 -9.61 12.32
N LEU A 227 -10.15 -10.02 11.17
CA LEU A 227 -11.27 -9.30 10.54
C LEU A 227 -12.55 -9.60 11.32
N ASN A 228 -13.34 -8.55 11.59
CA ASN A 228 -14.60 -8.64 12.31
C ASN A 228 -15.76 -8.95 11.34
N PRO A 229 -16.86 -9.59 11.80
CA PRO A 229 -18.09 -9.72 11.01
C PRO A 229 -18.80 -8.39 10.67
N GLN A 230 -18.27 -7.24 11.14
CA GLN A 230 -18.74 -5.89 10.82
C GLN A 230 -17.80 -5.16 9.83
N ASP A 231 -16.65 -5.75 9.48
CA ASP A 231 -15.70 -5.14 8.54
C ASP A 231 -16.29 -5.24 7.12
N VAL A 232 -16.28 -4.12 6.40
CA VAL A 232 -17.04 -3.95 5.15
C VAL A 232 -16.17 -4.31 3.94
N TRP A 233 -16.61 -5.32 3.20
CA TRP A 233 -16.01 -5.69 1.92
C TRP A 233 -16.71 -4.92 0.81
N ILE A 234 -15.94 -4.14 0.05
CA ILE A 234 -16.45 -3.44 -1.14
C ILE A 234 -15.80 -4.11 -2.36
N ASN A 235 -16.65 -4.80 -3.13
CA ASN A 235 -16.27 -5.61 -4.27
C ASN A 235 -15.08 -6.55 -3.95
N ASP A 236 -14.24 -6.91 -4.92
CA ASP A 236 -13.07 -7.78 -4.74
C ASP A 236 -11.72 -7.03 -4.64
N SER A 237 -11.76 -5.71 -4.44
CA SER A 237 -10.58 -4.85 -4.34
C SER A 237 -10.36 -4.24 -2.96
N THR A 238 -11.39 -4.14 -2.12
CA THR A 238 -11.36 -3.22 -0.98
C THR A 238 -11.96 -3.83 0.29
N ILE A 239 -11.21 -3.76 1.39
CA ILE A 239 -11.65 -4.16 2.74
C ILE A 239 -11.60 -2.94 3.64
N ILE A 240 -12.64 -2.69 4.41
CA ILE A 240 -12.70 -1.64 5.44
C ILE A 240 -12.81 -2.28 6.81
N ALA A 241 -11.75 -2.20 7.61
CA ALA A 241 -11.74 -2.64 9.00
C ALA A 241 -11.70 -1.44 9.96
N SER A 242 -11.93 -1.68 11.25
CA SER A 242 -11.76 -0.65 12.29
C SER A 242 -11.09 -1.21 13.55
N ILE A 243 -10.10 -0.50 14.07
CA ILE A 243 -9.38 -0.83 15.31
C ILE A 243 -9.44 0.31 16.32
N PRO A 244 -9.44 0.04 17.64
CA PRO A 244 -9.31 1.09 18.65
C PRO A 244 -7.93 1.75 18.53
N LEU A 245 -7.88 3.09 18.46
CA LEU A 245 -6.59 3.82 18.44
C LEU A 245 -5.74 3.54 19.69
N SER A 246 -6.37 3.12 20.80
CA SER A 246 -5.69 2.71 22.02
C SER A 246 -4.92 1.39 21.96
N THR A 247 -4.99 0.62 20.86
CA THR A 247 -4.09 -0.54 20.67
C THR A 247 -2.80 -0.16 19.96
N LEU A 248 -2.78 0.92 19.18
CA LEU A 248 -1.59 1.38 18.48
C LEU A 248 -0.75 2.31 19.36
N GLU A 249 0.57 2.25 19.14
CA GLU A 249 1.47 3.27 19.64
C GLU A 249 1.32 4.54 18.78
N LYS A 250 1.46 5.71 19.40
CA LYS A 250 1.08 6.99 18.80
C LYS A 250 2.03 7.50 17.72
N ASP A 251 3.26 7.01 17.71
CA ASP A 251 4.37 7.65 17.01
C ASP A 251 4.98 6.66 16.00
N GLY A 252 5.16 7.12 14.75
CA GLY A 252 5.87 6.38 13.71
C GLY A 252 5.06 6.05 12.46
N GLN A 253 5.77 5.76 11.37
CA GLN A 253 5.18 5.28 10.12
C GLN A 253 4.74 3.82 10.29
N TRP A 254 3.49 3.50 10.00
CA TRP A 254 2.98 2.12 10.11
C TRP A 254 3.02 1.40 8.76
N GLU A 255 3.41 0.12 8.78
CA GLU A 255 3.23 -0.83 7.67
C GLU A 255 2.16 -1.86 8.04
N THR A 256 1.39 -2.32 7.05
CA THR A 256 0.40 -3.40 7.21
C THR A 256 0.47 -4.44 6.11
N ARG A 257 -0.03 -5.64 6.39
CA ARG A 257 -0.28 -6.71 5.41
C ARG A 257 -1.52 -7.50 5.80
N LEU A 258 -2.24 -8.05 4.82
CA LEU A 258 -3.32 -9.00 5.09
C LEU A 258 -2.72 -10.37 5.47
N ILE A 259 -3.36 -11.06 6.42
CA ILE A 259 -3.07 -12.45 6.79
C ILE A 259 -4.04 -13.35 6.04
N PHE A 260 -3.54 -14.39 5.39
CA PHE A 260 -4.37 -15.39 4.74
C PHE A 260 -3.89 -16.82 4.98
N THR A 261 -4.84 -17.75 5.04
CA THR A 261 -4.58 -19.16 5.28
C THR A 261 -4.05 -19.81 4.01
N SER A 262 -2.87 -20.44 4.08
CA SER A 262 -2.32 -21.30 3.03
C SER A 262 -2.61 -22.76 3.39
N LEU A 263 -3.83 -23.25 3.12
CA LEU A 263 -4.27 -24.55 3.65
C LEU A 263 -3.46 -25.71 3.04
N GLY A 264 -2.63 -26.36 3.86
CA GLY A 264 -1.76 -27.47 3.46
C GLY A 264 -0.27 -27.23 3.74
N SER A 265 0.09 -26.05 4.26
CA SER A 265 1.03 -25.98 5.40
C SER A 265 0.43 -26.72 6.61
N ASN A 266 1.19 -26.90 7.69
CA ASN A 266 0.56 -27.24 8.97
C ASN A 266 -0.39 -26.09 9.34
N ALA A 267 -1.62 -26.37 9.79
CA ALA A 267 -2.73 -25.39 9.89
C ALA A 267 -2.53 -24.18 10.85
N ASN A 268 -1.30 -23.99 11.35
CA ASN A 268 -0.84 -22.90 12.20
C ASN A 268 0.10 -21.93 11.45
N GLU A 269 0.54 -22.24 10.22
CA GLU A 269 1.41 -21.42 9.38
C GLU A 269 0.57 -20.55 8.42
N ASP A 270 0.19 -19.37 8.91
CA ASP A 270 -0.50 -18.35 8.09
C ASP A 270 0.48 -17.60 7.19
N GLU A 271 0.09 -17.40 5.92
CA GLU A 271 0.82 -16.57 4.98
C GLU A 271 0.37 -15.10 5.11
N GLY A 272 1.20 -14.17 4.63
CA GLY A 272 0.91 -12.74 4.67
C GLY A 272 1.25 -12.07 3.34
N THR A 273 0.48 -11.05 2.96
CA THR A 273 0.80 -10.27 1.76
C THR A 273 2.13 -9.53 1.90
N GLN A 274 2.61 -8.91 0.82
CA GLN A 274 3.63 -7.87 0.94
C GLN A 274 3.17 -6.80 1.94
N TRP A 275 4.14 -6.24 2.69
CA TRP A 275 3.92 -5.08 3.54
C TRP A 275 3.70 -3.84 2.67
N VAL A 276 2.72 -3.02 3.02
CA VAL A 276 2.46 -1.70 2.43
C VAL A 276 2.39 -0.65 3.53
N ASN A 277 2.77 0.59 3.24
CA ASN A 277 2.61 1.70 4.19
C ASN A 277 1.11 1.95 4.45
N VAL A 278 0.77 2.32 5.68
CA VAL A 278 -0.56 2.84 6.06
C VAL A 278 -0.46 4.36 6.10
N TYR A 279 -1.09 5.03 5.13
CA TYR A 279 -1.13 6.51 5.09
C TYR A 279 -2.27 7.02 5.99
N THR A 280 -1.95 7.80 7.02
CA THR A 280 -2.92 8.31 8.02
C THR A 280 -2.71 9.80 8.31
N SER A 281 -3.76 10.50 8.72
CA SER A 281 -3.63 11.84 9.31
C SER A 281 -3.08 11.79 10.75
N ALA A 282 -3.50 10.83 11.59
CA ALA A 282 -3.11 10.77 13.00
C ALA A 282 -1.59 10.78 13.22
N PHE A 283 -0.86 9.91 12.51
CA PHE A 283 0.58 9.74 12.72
C PHE A 283 1.43 10.81 12.01
N ALA A 284 0.85 11.63 11.12
CA ALA A 284 1.58 12.70 10.45
C ALA A 284 1.87 13.89 11.38
N ASN A 285 0.96 14.19 12.31
CA ASN A 285 1.06 15.36 13.17
C ASN A 285 1.99 15.15 14.39
N ALA A 286 2.39 13.90 14.69
CA ALA A 286 3.23 13.56 15.83
C ALA A 286 4.65 14.14 15.72
N GLU A 287 5.21 14.19 14.50
CA GLU A 287 6.50 14.87 14.24
C GLU A 287 6.36 16.40 14.32
N GLU A 288 5.21 16.95 13.92
CA GLU A 288 4.94 18.41 13.89
C GLU A 288 4.71 19.01 15.29
N GLU A 289 4.08 18.30 16.22
CA GLU A 289 3.99 18.75 17.63
C GLU A 289 5.38 18.90 18.28
N GLN A 290 6.36 18.06 17.93
CA GLN A 290 7.72 18.17 18.46
C GLN A 290 8.46 19.40 17.92
N GLU A 291 8.24 19.79 16.66
CA GLU A 291 8.71 21.09 16.15
C GLU A 291 8.00 22.25 16.85
N TYR A 292 6.68 22.18 17.07
CA TYR A 292 5.92 23.26 17.70
C TYR A 292 6.34 23.50 19.16
N ILE A 293 6.59 22.45 19.94
CA ILE A 293 7.12 22.55 21.32
C ILE A 293 8.54 23.13 21.30
N SER A 294 9.36 22.72 20.33
CA SER A 294 10.73 23.25 20.17
C SER A 294 10.73 24.74 19.80
N PHE A 295 9.86 25.15 18.89
CA PHE A 295 9.65 26.54 18.51
C PHE A 295 9.11 27.38 19.67
N LEU A 296 8.12 26.88 20.41
CA LEU A 296 7.55 27.57 21.56
C LEU A 296 8.60 27.77 22.68
N ALA A 297 9.40 26.75 22.98
CA ALA A 297 10.47 26.84 23.97
C ALA A 297 11.55 27.86 23.55
N LEU A 298 11.93 27.85 22.26
CA LEU A 298 12.87 28.80 21.67
C LEU A 298 12.31 30.24 21.67
N PHE A 299 11.03 30.43 21.35
CA PHE A 299 10.35 31.72 21.41
C PHE A 299 10.31 32.28 22.85
N VAL A 300 9.98 31.44 23.83
CA VAL A 300 10.01 31.82 25.26
C VAL A 300 11.42 32.21 25.70
N LEU A 301 12.46 31.48 25.27
CA LEU A 301 13.85 31.82 25.54
C LEU A 301 14.24 33.18 24.96
N PHE A 302 13.91 33.46 23.69
CA PHE A 302 14.14 34.76 23.07
C PHE A 302 13.39 35.90 23.78
N LEU A 303 12.15 35.66 24.23
CA LEU A 303 11.37 36.65 24.96
C LEU A 303 11.99 36.99 26.33
N VAL A 304 12.54 36.00 27.04
CA VAL A 304 13.29 36.23 28.29
C VAL A 304 14.56 37.05 28.05
N ILE A 305 15.32 36.73 26.99
CA ILE A 305 16.52 37.49 26.60
C ILE A 305 16.17 38.95 26.26
N PHE A 306 15.07 39.16 25.52
CA PHE A 306 14.58 40.50 25.16
C PHE A 306 14.21 41.33 26.40
N VAL A 307 13.49 40.74 27.38
CA VAL A 307 13.15 41.42 28.64
C VAL A 307 14.41 41.81 29.43
N ILE A 308 15.43 40.95 29.46
CA ILE A 308 16.71 41.25 30.12
C ILE A 308 17.43 42.43 29.43
N LEU A 309 17.46 42.45 28.08
CA LEU A 309 18.05 43.57 27.33
C LEU A 309 17.31 44.89 27.58
N VAL A 310 15.98 44.89 27.64
CA VAL A 310 15.18 46.08 27.98
C VAL A 310 15.51 46.60 29.39
N ILE A 311 15.67 45.71 30.37
CA ILE A 311 16.08 46.08 31.74
C ILE A 311 17.49 46.70 31.75
N ILE A 312 18.44 46.13 31.00
CA ILE A 312 19.81 46.66 30.88
C ILE A 312 19.79 48.07 30.27
N ILE A 313 19.01 48.29 29.20
CA ILE A 313 18.86 49.62 28.57
C ILE A 313 18.28 50.63 29.56
N ILE A 314 17.25 50.25 30.32
CA ILE A 314 16.66 51.13 31.35
C ILE A 314 17.69 51.50 32.43
N VAL A 315 18.49 50.54 32.91
CA VAL A 315 19.57 50.81 33.88
C VAL A 315 20.63 51.74 33.30
N ILE A 316 21.03 51.56 32.05
CA ILE A 316 21.99 52.46 31.36
C ILE A 316 21.41 53.88 31.25
N LEU A 317 20.15 54.04 30.85
CA LEU A 317 19.50 55.35 30.78
C LEU A 317 19.40 56.05 32.15
N ILE A 318 19.12 55.28 33.22
CA ILE A 318 19.14 55.80 34.60
C ILE A 318 20.55 56.26 34.99
N LEU A 319 21.59 55.47 34.69
CA LEU A 319 22.98 55.83 34.97
C LEU A 319 23.42 57.09 34.20
N ILE A 320 23.08 57.19 32.91
CA ILE A 320 23.36 58.39 32.09
C ILE A 320 22.67 59.62 32.69
N ASN A 321 21.40 59.50 33.11
CA ASN A 321 20.65 60.61 33.74
C ASN A 321 21.28 61.03 35.09
N LEU A 322 21.69 60.07 35.92
CA LEU A 322 22.41 60.34 37.18
C LEU A 322 23.78 61.00 36.97
N ILE A 323 24.51 60.60 35.93
CA ILE A 323 25.80 61.21 35.55
C ILE A 323 25.58 62.62 34.99
N GLY A 324 24.62 62.83 34.09
CA GLY A 324 24.27 64.13 33.54
C GLY A 324 23.82 65.12 34.63
N LYS A 325 23.02 64.66 35.59
CA LYS A 325 22.61 65.47 36.76
C LYS A 325 23.78 65.83 37.68
N ARG A 326 24.79 64.95 37.82
CA ARG A 326 26.07 65.29 38.49
C ARG A 326 26.87 66.33 37.70
N TRP A 327 26.93 66.20 36.38
CA TRP A 327 27.60 67.19 35.51
C TRP A 327 26.95 68.57 35.57
N GLN A 328 25.62 68.67 35.61
CA GLN A 328 24.92 69.94 35.81
C GLN A 328 25.28 70.60 37.16
N ILE A 329 25.36 69.82 38.23
CA ILE A 329 25.78 70.32 39.56
C ILE A 329 27.26 70.78 39.56
N LEU A 330 28.12 70.12 38.78
CA LEU A 330 29.53 70.52 38.62
C LEU A 330 29.67 71.80 37.77
N GLN A 331 28.91 71.94 36.68
CA GLN A 331 28.93 73.17 35.89
C GLN A 331 28.34 74.36 36.66
N GLN A 332 27.30 74.17 37.48
CA GLN A 332 26.82 75.23 38.37
C GLN A 332 27.91 75.74 39.32
N ARG A 333 28.74 74.85 39.88
CA ARG A 333 29.90 75.27 40.69
C ARG A 333 30.98 75.99 39.89
N MET A 334 31.31 75.52 38.69
CA MET A 334 32.34 76.19 37.87
C MET A 334 31.90 77.59 37.43
N ILE A 335 30.59 77.82 37.23
CA ILE A 335 30.01 79.15 36.97
C ILE A 335 29.99 80.02 38.25
N GLU A 336 29.69 79.42 39.40
CA GLU A 336 29.73 80.11 40.71
C GLU A 336 31.17 80.49 41.13
N GLU A 337 32.16 79.68 40.74
CA GLU A 337 33.59 79.98 40.90
C GLU A 337 34.12 80.97 39.86
N SER A 338 33.62 80.98 38.61
CA SER A 338 34.04 81.97 37.59
C SER A 338 33.52 83.38 37.91
N GLN A 339 32.30 83.51 38.42
CA GLN A 339 31.74 84.83 38.82
C GLN A 339 32.50 85.49 39.98
N ILE A 340 33.24 84.72 40.78
CA ILE A 340 34.15 85.28 41.81
C ILE A 340 35.40 85.90 41.17
N ILE A 341 35.86 85.37 40.02
CA ILE A 341 37.05 85.83 39.30
C ILE A 341 36.72 87.01 38.38
N GLU A 342 35.54 87.05 37.78
CA GLU A 342 35.04 88.17 36.95
C GLU A 342 34.79 89.48 37.74
N THR A 343 35.04 89.50 39.05
CA THR A 343 35.00 90.72 39.87
C THR A 343 36.39 91.39 40.01
N GLU A 344 37.48 90.77 39.54
CA GLU A 344 38.86 91.29 39.69
C GLU A 344 39.59 91.55 38.35
N VAL A 345 38.97 91.27 37.20
CA VAL A 345 39.55 91.55 35.86
C VAL A 345 38.52 92.25 34.96
N ASN A 346 38.51 93.58 35.00
CA ASN A 346 37.71 94.44 34.12
C ASN A 346 38.49 95.74 33.82
N GLU A 347 39.51 95.65 32.97
CA GLU A 347 40.23 96.78 32.36
C GLU A 347 40.99 96.25 31.11
N GLU A 348 41.12 97.09 30.07
CA GLU A 348 41.75 96.86 28.75
C GLU A 348 40.98 95.82 27.86
N GLU A 349 40.23 96.20 26.82
CA GLU A 349 40.58 96.91 25.54
C GLU A 349 41.55 96.10 24.65
N ASP A 350 41.46 96.04 23.31
CA ASP A 350 40.40 96.20 22.29
C ASP A 350 41.01 95.75 20.93
N ASP A 351 40.19 95.53 19.88
CA ASP A 351 40.53 95.54 18.43
C ASP A 351 41.60 94.51 17.87
N ASP A 352 41.71 94.19 16.57
CA ASP A 352 41.06 94.70 15.34
C ASP A 352 41.02 93.66 14.17
N GLU A 353 40.28 93.98 13.09
CA GLU A 353 40.41 93.59 11.64
C GLU A 353 40.57 92.08 11.20
N GLN A 354 39.71 91.52 10.31
CA GLN A 354 39.69 91.53 8.80
C GLN A 354 40.85 90.74 8.11
N ASP A 355 40.73 90.05 6.95
CA ASP A 355 39.60 89.70 6.05
C ASP A 355 39.99 88.53 5.08
N GLU A 356 39.19 88.27 4.02
CA GLU A 356 39.49 87.50 2.76
C GLU A 356 39.46 85.94 2.84
N GLU A 357 38.71 85.20 1.99
CA GLU A 357 38.87 84.85 0.53
C GLU A 357 40.02 83.84 0.27
N GLU A 358 39.98 82.84 -0.64
CA GLU A 358 38.97 82.27 -1.56
C GLU A 358 39.40 80.82 -2.00
N GLU A 359 38.49 80.02 -2.57
CA GLU A 359 38.72 78.86 -3.49
C GLU A 359 39.66 77.68 -3.01
N GLU A 360 39.90 76.53 -3.68
CA GLU A 360 39.50 75.95 -5.00
C GLU A 360 39.43 74.36 -4.95
N GLU A 361 39.39 73.70 -6.11
CA GLU A 361 39.08 72.28 -6.47
C GLU A 361 40.25 71.25 -6.27
N GLU A 362 40.24 69.93 -6.57
CA GLU A 362 39.25 68.99 -7.18
C GLU A 362 38.92 67.73 -6.29
N GLU A 363 39.34 66.45 -6.40
CA GLU A 363 40.19 65.63 -7.32
C GLU A 363 39.82 64.11 -7.19
N GLU A 364 38.76 63.63 -7.90
CA GLU A 364 38.38 62.19 -8.18
C GLU A 364 38.15 61.22 -6.97
N GLU A 365 37.71 59.93 -7.05
CA GLU A 365 37.60 58.90 -8.12
C GLU A 365 36.39 57.90 -7.89
N GLU A 366 36.35 56.79 -8.64
CA GLU A 366 35.31 55.74 -8.81
C GLU A 366 34.87 54.95 -7.52
N GLU A 367 33.83 54.10 -7.47
CA GLU A 367 33.37 53.06 -8.42
C GLU A 367 31.89 52.65 -8.23
N THR A 368 31.24 52.20 -9.32
CA THR A 368 29.87 51.64 -9.32
C THR A 368 29.86 50.10 -9.24
N VAL A 369 28.99 49.51 -8.41
CA VAL A 369 28.66 48.08 -8.49
C VAL A 369 27.14 47.88 -8.57
N GLU A 370 26.68 47.29 -9.68
CA GLU A 370 25.28 46.88 -9.85
C GLU A 370 24.94 45.70 -8.92
N GLN A 371 23.79 45.75 -8.24
CA GLN A 371 23.17 44.53 -7.69
C GLN A 371 21.99 44.10 -8.58
N SER A 372 22.24 43.08 -9.39
CA SER A 372 21.31 42.61 -10.42
C SER A 372 20.09 41.88 -9.82
N VAL A 373 18.89 42.30 -10.24
CA VAL A 373 17.63 41.68 -9.82
C VAL A 373 17.44 40.35 -10.57
N ALA A 374 17.86 39.25 -9.96
CA ALA A 374 17.70 37.91 -10.51
C ALA A 374 16.23 37.44 -10.47
N SER A 375 15.48 37.73 -11.53
CA SER A 375 14.12 37.24 -11.73
C SER A 375 14.10 35.74 -12.08
N ILE A 376 13.96 34.89 -11.07
CA ILE A 376 13.81 33.44 -11.27
C ILE A 376 12.41 33.14 -11.80
N SER A 377 12.31 32.84 -13.10
CA SER A 377 11.17 32.15 -13.70
C SER A 377 11.50 30.66 -13.88
N VAL A 378 10.76 29.79 -13.19
CA VAL A 378 10.81 28.34 -13.45
C VAL A 378 9.64 27.98 -14.36
N GLN A 379 9.91 27.86 -15.65
CA GLN A 379 8.98 27.22 -16.58
C GLN A 379 9.16 25.69 -16.55
N ASN A 380 8.05 24.96 -16.62
CA ASN A 380 8.06 23.52 -16.82
C ASN A 380 8.73 23.16 -18.17
N SER A 381 9.63 22.19 -18.17
CA SER A 381 9.88 21.35 -19.34
C SER A 381 9.90 19.89 -18.93
N ILE A 382 8.97 19.12 -19.50
CA ILE A 382 8.96 17.66 -19.43
C ILE A 382 9.86 17.18 -20.57
N GLU A 383 10.88 16.38 -20.30
CA GLU A 383 11.53 15.61 -21.37
C GLU A 383 11.72 14.14 -21.01
N THR A 384 10.84 13.32 -21.58
CA THR A 384 10.89 11.86 -21.49
C THR A 384 11.97 11.30 -22.42
N LYS A 385 13.03 10.68 -21.88
CA LYS A 385 13.92 9.81 -22.67
C LYS A 385 14.12 8.46 -22.01
N ALA A 386 13.53 7.43 -22.63
CA ALA A 386 13.80 6.04 -22.30
C ALA A 386 15.20 5.63 -22.82
N TYR A 387 15.83 4.67 -22.14
CA TYR A 387 16.97 3.93 -22.69
C TYR A 387 16.73 2.43 -22.62
N MET A 388 17.03 1.73 -23.71
CA MET A 388 16.84 0.29 -23.87
C MET A 388 18.18 -0.47 -23.80
N SER A 389 18.20 -1.50 -22.97
CA SER A 389 18.66 -2.86 -23.32
C SER A 389 20.17 -3.21 -23.37
N ARG A 390 20.40 -4.52 -23.06
CA ARG A 390 21.51 -5.45 -23.41
C ARG A 390 22.74 -5.62 -22.50
N GLY A 391 23.06 -6.92 -22.33
CA GLY A 391 24.10 -7.54 -21.49
C GLY A 391 23.44 -8.67 -20.68
N ILE A 392 23.27 -9.92 -21.12
CA ILE A 392 24.14 -10.90 -21.82
C ILE A 392 25.31 -11.39 -20.95
N GLY A 393 25.28 -12.68 -20.61
CA GLY A 393 26.27 -13.39 -19.79
C GLY A 393 25.76 -13.71 -18.37
N GLN A 394 25.98 -14.89 -17.80
CA GLN A 394 26.52 -16.14 -18.36
C GLN A 394 26.05 -17.36 -17.54
N GLN A 395 26.20 -18.58 -18.05
CA GLN A 395 25.81 -19.81 -17.36
C GLN A 395 26.80 -20.21 -16.26
N THR A 396 26.30 -20.74 -15.14
CA THR A 396 26.95 -21.79 -14.35
C THR A 396 25.89 -22.73 -13.75
N GLU A 397 26.08 -24.04 -13.92
CA GLU A 397 25.41 -25.06 -13.10
C GLU A 397 26.15 -25.20 -11.75
N PRO A 398 25.56 -25.91 -10.78
CA PRO A 398 26.22 -27.17 -10.42
C PRO A 398 25.27 -28.36 -10.24
N LEU A 399 25.79 -29.56 -10.51
CA LEU A 399 25.15 -30.83 -10.19
C LEU A 399 25.23 -31.11 -8.69
N HIS A 400 24.12 -31.54 -8.07
CA HIS A 400 24.10 -32.59 -7.04
C HIS A 400 22.77 -33.36 -7.20
N SER A 401 22.77 -34.63 -7.62
CA SER A 401 23.23 -35.84 -6.92
C SER A 401 22.17 -36.41 -5.97
N TYR A 402 21.80 -37.66 -6.21
CA TYR A 402 20.72 -38.37 -5.51
C TYR A 402 21.06 -38.69 -4.05
N ALA A 403 20.02 -38.80 -3.23
CA ALA A 403 20.00 -39.67 -2.05
C ALA A 403 18.64 -40.40 -2.00
N LEU A 404 18.64 -41.71 -2.23
CA LEU A 404 17.53 -42.57 -1.81
C LEU A 404 17.65 -42.80 -0.30
N ILE A 405 16.52 -42.71 0.41
CA ILE A 405 16.34 -43.41 1.69
C ILE A 405 15.05 -44.21 1.59
N GLN A 406 15.14 -45.51 1.86
CA GLN A 406 13.99 -46.39 2.07
C GLN A 406 13.78 -46.56 3.58
N THR A 407 12.54 -46.37 4.02
CA THR A 407 11.96 -46.95 5.25
C THR A 407 10.48 -47.17 5.00
#